data_AF-A0A6A1WLG9-F1
#
_entry.id   AF-A0A6A1WLG9-F1
#
_cell.length_a   1.000
_cell.length_b   1.000
_cell.length_c   1.000
_cell.angle_alpha   90.00
_cell.angle_beta   90.00
_cell.angle_gamma   90.00
#
_symmetry.space_group_name_H-M   'P 1'
#
loop_
_entity.id
_entity.type
_entity.pdbx_description
1 polymer ?
#
loop_
_entity_poly.entity_id
_entity_poly.type
_entity_poly.pdbx_seq_one_letter_code
_entity_poly.pdbx_strand_id
1 'polypeptide(L)'
;MSAHDRWQVFRGESVEPNDLIFSVKRSSMIQLKAKLHVFLANNTKEDVCDFRVEGSWLERSCTIYAGESSTLVAQMHKKHTVQSILIGKDNFTVTVYPNIDYAFIVCPYCDSGRINHEDDD
;
A
#
# COMPACT_ATOMS: atom_id res chain seq x y z
N MET A 1 -16.88 -1.83 -9.92
CA MET A 1 -16.03 -1.95 -8.73
C MET A 1 -16.86 -2.65 -7.67
N SER A 2 -16.51 -3.89 -7.31
CA SER A 2 -17.23 -4.59 -6.24
C SER A 2 -16.65 -4.14 -4.88
N ALA A 3 -17.37 -4.38 -3.78
CA ALA A 3 -16.88 -4.08 -2.43
C ALA A 3 -15.56 -4.78 -2.06
N HIS A 4 -15.14 -5.79 -2.84
CA HIS A 4 -13.95 -6.61 -2.58
C HIS A 4 -12.63 -5.90 -2.92
N ASP A 5 -12.69 -4.74 -3.59
CA ASP A 5 -11.51 -3.95 -3.99
C ASP A 5 -11.18 -2.80 -3.02
N ARG A 6 -11.80 -2.77 -1.83
CA ARG A 6 -11.65 -1.68 -0.87
C ARG A 6 -11.33 -2.19 0.54
N TRP A 7 -10.33 -1.55 1.14
CA TRP A 7 -9.95 -1.73 2.55
C TRP A 7 -10.15 -0.44 3.31
N GLN A 8 -10.49 -0.55 4.58
CA GLN A 8 -10.68 0.59 5.48
C GLN A 8 -9.85 0.37 6.74
N VAL A 9 -9.20 1.43 7.19
CA VAL A 9 -8.34 1.41 8.37
C VAL A 9 -8.94 2.31 9.41
N PHE A 10 -9.20 1.74 10.58
CA PHE A 10 -9.82 2.42 11.71
C PHE A 10 -8.84 2.54 12.86
N ARG A 11 -9.12 3.46 13.79
CA ARG A 11 -8.34 3.65 15.01
C ARG A 11 -8.59 2.51 15.99
N GLY A 12 -7.51 1.88 16.46
CA GLY A 12 -7.58 0.80 17.44
C GLY A 12 -8.33 -0.41 16.89
N GLU A 13 -9.25 -0.96 17.68
CA GLU A 13 -10.11 -2.10 17.29
C GLU A 13 -11.51 -1.63 16.84
N SER A 14 -11.68 -0.33 16.57
CA SER A 14 -12.96 0.23 16.17
C SER A 14 -13.30 -0.11 14.71
N VAL A 15 -14.59 -0.06 14.39
CA VAL A 15 -15.13 -0.07 13.03
C VAL A 15 -16.11 1.08 12.82
N GLU A 16 -16.15 2.04 13.75
CA GLU A 16 -17.05 3.19 13.66
C GLU A 16 -16.59 4.18 12.58
N PRO A 17 -17.52 4.81 11.83
CA PRO A 17 -17.16 5.77 10.79
C PRO A 17 -16.28 6.94 11.29
N ASN A 18 -16.47 7.37 12.54
CA ASN A 18 -15.69 8.46 13.14
C ASN A 18 -14.24 8.06 13.45
N ASP A 19 -13.96 6.77 13.55
CA ASP A 19 -12.64 6.24 13.78
C ASP A 19 -11.91 5.86 12.48
N LEU A 20 -12.54 6.06 11.32
CA LEU A 20 -11.88 5.88 10.03
C LEU A 20 -10.67 6.80 9.94
N ILE A 21 -9.51 6.23 9.62
CA ILE A 21 -8.27 6.98 9.39
C ILE A 21 -8.11 7.21 7.89
N PHE A 22 -8.19 6.13 7.11
CA PHE A 22 -8.14 6.17 5.66
C PHE A 22 -8.76 4.91 5.05
N SER A 23 -8.92 4.95 3.73
CA SER A 23 -9.36 3.81 2.95
C SER A 23 -8.50 3.63 1.72
N VAL A 24 -8.31 2.38 1.33
CA VAL A 24 -7.49 1.98 0.19
C VAL A 24 -8.40 1.36 -0.85
N LYS A 25 -8.30 1.81 -2.10
CA LYS A 25 -8.99 1.21 -3.24
C LYS A 25 -7.97 0.65 -4.20
N ARG A 26 -8.24 -0.55 -4.71
CA ARG A 26 -7.51 -1.11 -5.85
C ARG A 26 -8.02 -0.46 -7.14
N SER A 27 -7.13 0.27 -7.82
CA SER A 27 -7.46 0.94 -9.09
C SER A 27 -7.21 0.03 -10.29
N SER A 28 -6.16 -0.79 -10.23
CA SER A 28 -5.86 -1.79 -11.27
C SER A 28 -4.81 -2.80 -10.78
N MET A 29 -4.85 -4.01 -11.34
CA MET A 29 -3.77 -4.99 -11.22
C MET A 29 -3.49 -5.56 -12.62
N ILE A 30 -2.38 -5.14 -13.24
CA ILE A 30 -1.99 -5.61 -14.57
C ILE A 30 -0.59 -6.19 -14.44
N GLN A 31 -0.41 -7.45 -14.82
CA GLN A 31 0.91 -8.12 -14.82
C GLN A 31 1.64 -7.99 -13.48
N LEU A 32 0.95 -8.25 -12.35
CA LEU A 32 1.50 -8.20 -10.98
C LEU A 32 1.95 -6.80 -10.49
N LYS A 33 1.74 -5.76 -11.30
CA LYS A 33 1.87 -4.36 -10.88
C LYS A 33 0.54 -3.90 -10.32
N ALA A 34 0.54 -3.59 -9.04
CA ALA A 34 -0.64 -3.06 -8.38
C ALA A 34 -0.59 -1.54 -8.38
N LYS A 35 -1.76 -0.96 -8.61
CA LYS A 35 -2.02 0.45 -8.39
C LYS A 35 -3.11 0.59 -7.34
N LEU A 36 -2.76 1.17 -6.20
CA LEU A 36 -3.70 1.45 -5.11
C LEU A 36 -3.83 2.95 -4.94
N HIS A 37 -5.05 3.40 -4.69
CA HIS A 37 -5.36 4.77 -4.32
C HIS A 37 -5.78 4.81 -2.87
N VAL A 38 -5.27 5.78 -2.13
CA VAL A 38 -5.59 5.94 -0.72
C VAL A 38 -6.26 7.27 -0.48
N PHE A 39 -7.34 7.23 0.30
CA PHE A 39 -8.19 8.36 0.63
C PHE A 39 -8.25 8.52 2.14
N LEU A 40 -7.82 9.67 2.65
CA LEU A 40 -7.93 10.01 4.05
C LEU A 40 -9.40 10.21 4.44
N ALA A 41 -9.75 10.00 5.70
CA ALA A 41 -11.15 10.07 6.15
C ALA A 41 -11.82 11.44 5.91
N ASN A 42 -11.03 12.52 5.81
CA ASN A 42 -11.53 13.85 5.48
C ASN A 42 -11.81 14.05 3.97
N ASN A 43 -11.33 13.16 3.10
CA ASN A 43 -11.54 13.18 1.66
C ASN A 43 -12.82 12.42 1.29
N THR A 44 -13.97 13.02 1.61
CA THR A 44 -15.28 12.38 1.42
C THR A 44 -15.75 12.31 -0.04
N LYS A 45 -15.18 13.14 -0.92
CA LYS A 45 -15.51 13.15 -2.35
C LYS A 45 -14.82 12.03 -3.12
N GLU A 46 -13.57 11.70 -2.74
CA GLU A 46 -12.77 10.64 -3.35
C GLU A 46 -12.54 10.82 -4.87
N ASP A 47 -12.67 12.04 -5.39
CA ASP A 47 -12.41 12.38 -6.80
C ASP A 47 -10.91 12.29 -7.15
N VAL A 48 -10.05 12.62 -6.18
CA VAL A 48 -8.59 12.57 -6.26
C VAL A 48 -8.07 11.87 -5.01
N CYS A 49 -7.12 10.95 -5.18
CA CYS A 49 -6.51 10.27 -4.04
C CYS A 49 -5.57 11.20 -3.26
N ASP A 50 -5.42 10.97 -1.97
CA ASP A 50 -4.42 11.65 -1.14
C ASP A 50 -3.04 11.03 -1.33
N PHE A 51 -3.00 9.72 -1.62
CA PHE A 51 -1.78 9.00 -1.96
C PHE A 51 -2.02 7.95 -3.02
N ARG A 52 -1.02 7.79 -3.89
CA ARG A 52 -0.99 6.75 -4.92
C ARG A 52 0.15 5.80 -4.67
N VAL A 53 -0.15 4.51 -4.62
CA VAL A 53 0.86 3.44 -4.49
C VAL A 53 0.98 2.74 -5.83
N GLU A 54 2.20 2.65 -6.35
CA GLU A 54 2.51 1.94 -7.60
C GLU A 54 3.71 1.02 -7.39
N GLY A 55 3.70 -0.15 -8.03
CA GLY A 55 4.86 -1.05 -8.05
C GLY A 55 4.45 -2.52 -8.13
N SER A 56 5.44 -3.40 -8.02
CA SER A 56 5.23 -4.83 -7.95
C SER A 56 5.40 -5.34 -6.52
N TRP A 57 4.39 -6.04 -6.02
CA TRP A 57 4.45 -6.67 -4.69
C TRP A 57 5.47 -7.81 -4.67
N LEU A 58 5.49 -8.66 -5.70
CA LEU A 58 6.42 -9.78 -5.82
C LEU A 58 7.88 -9.32 -5.87
N GLU A 59 8.13 -8.21 -6.56
CA GLU A 59 9.47 -7.64 -6.66
C GLU A 59 9.81 -6.74 -5.47
N ARG A 60 8.87 -6.52 -4.53
CA ARG A 60 9.03 -5.65 -3.36
C ARG A 60 9.54 -4.27 -3.78
N SER A 61 8.91 -3.71 -4.81
CA SER A 61 9.33 -2.48 -5.51
C SER A 61 8.26 -1.39 -5.46
N CYS A 62 7.57 -1.27 -4.34
CA CYS A 62 6.49 -0.29 -4.16
C CYS A 62 7.01 1.13 -3.97
N THR A 63 6.34 2.09 -4.60
CA THR A 63 6.58 3.52 -4.47
C THR A 63 5.27 4.22 -4.14
N ILE A 64 5.30 5.13 -3.17
CA ILE A 64 4.16 5.90 -2.71
C ILE A 64 4.37 7.36 -3.12
N TYR A 65 3.34 7.93 -3.74
CA TYR A 65 3.30 9.31 -4.22
C TYR A 65 2.22 10.11 -3.48
N ALA A 66 2.42 11.43 -3.35
CA ALA A 66 1.40 12.34 -2.86
C ALA A 66 0.38 12.64 -3.97
N GLY A 67 -0.86 12.23 -3.74
CA GLY A 67 -1.96 12.24 -4.70
C GLY A 67 -1.57 11.74 -6.07
N GLU A 68 -1.95 12.48 -7.11
CA GLU A 68 -1.59 12.16 -8.50
C GLU A 68 -0.26 12.78 -8.96
N SER A 69 0.44 13.48 -8.07
CA SER A 69 1.72 14.13 -8.39
C SER A 69 2.88 13.12 -8.51
N SER A 70 4.05 13.60 -8.91
CA SER A 70 5.31 12.83 -8.88
C SER A 70 6.08 12.98 -7.56
N THR A 71 5.49 13.62 -6.55
CA THR A 71 6.14 13.84 -5.25
C THR A 71 6.22 12.52 -4.48
N LEU A 72 7.44 12.07 -4.19
CA LEU A 72 7.68 10.83 -3.45
C LEU A 72 7.42 11.01 -1.95
N VAL A 73 6.64 10.08 -1.41
CA VAL A 73 6.27 10.00 0.01
C VAL A 73 7.03 8.87 0.68
N ALA A 74 7.11 7.73 0.00
CA ALA A 74 7.93 6.61 0.43
C ALA A 74 8.37 5.76 -0.77
N GLN A 75 9.49 5.05 -0.63
CA GLN A 75 9.97 4.13 -1.64
C GLN A 75 10.58 2.89 -1.02
N MET A 76 10.20 1.73 -1.54
CA MET A 76 10.78 0.44 -1.18
C MET A 76 11.94 0.12 -2.11
N HIS A 77 13.04 -0.33 -1.51
CA HIS A 77 14.24 -0.79 -2.20
C HIS A 77 14.51 -2.24 -1.82
N LYS A 78 14.56 -3.12 -2.82
CA LYS A 78 14.98 -4.50 -2.62
C LYS A 78 16.49 -4.56 -2.40
N LYS A 79 16.93 -5.15 -1.29
CA LYS A 79 18.34 -5.45 -1.04
C LYS A 79 18.65 -6.83 -1.60
N HIS A 80 19.25 -6.90 -2.77
CA HIS A 80 19.81 -8.14 -3.29
C HIS A 80 21.14 -8.44 -2.59
N THR A 81 21.13 -9.35 -1.61
CA THR A 81 22.36 -9.91 -1.06
C THR A 81 22.51 -11.37 -1.51
N VAL A 82 23.74 -11.85 -1.66
CA VAL A 82 24.00 -13.26 -2.08
C VAL A 82 23.34 -14.25 -1.10
N GLN A 83 23.26 -13.88 0.19
CA GLN A 83 22.51 -14.61 1.21
C GLN A 83 20.98 -14.56 1.04
N SER A 84 20.39 -13.46 0.57
CA SER A 84 18.92 -13.39 0.38
C SER A 84 18.45 -14.33 -0.73
N ILE A 85 19.28 -14.54 -1.75
CA ILE A 85 19.02 -15.46 -2.86
C ILE A 85 19.15 -16.93 -2.39
N LEU A 86 20.14 -17.25 -1.55
CA LEU A 86 20.36 -18.62 -1.06
C LEU A 86 19.41 -19.06 0.05
N ILE A 87 18.97 -18.13 0.92
CA ILE A 87 18.27 -18.47 2.18
C ILE A 87 16.75 -18.18 2.09
N GLY A 88 16.28 -17.54 1.01
CA GLY A 88 14.88 -17.09 0.89
C GLY A 88 14.50 -16.01 1.91
N LYS A 89 15.49 -15.44 2.63
CA LYS A 89 15.30 -14.32 3.55
C LYS A 89 15.41 -13.02 2.79
N ASP A 90 14.26 -12.42 2.62
CA ASP A 90 14.02 -11.46 1.57
C ASP A 90 14.08 -10.07 2.24
N ASN A 91 15.19 -9.35 2.00
CA ASN A 91 15.54 -8.11 2.69
C ASN A 91 15.08 -6.90 1.88
N PHE A 92 14.30 -6.00 2.49
CA PHE A 92 13.91 -4.73 1.87
C PHE A 92 14.16 -3.57 2.83
N THR A 93 14.35 -2.39 2.27
CA THR A 93 14.40 -1.14 3.04
C THR A 93 13.37 -0.18 2.48
N VAL A 94 12.70 0.55 3.37
CA VAL A 94 11.74 1.59 3.00
C VAL A 94 12.34 2.94 3.37
N THR A 95 12.48 3.81 2.38
CA THR A 95 12.80 5.22 2.57
C THR A 95 11.49 5.97 2.77
N VAL A 96 11.33 6.67 3.89
CA VAL A 96 10.16 7.51 4.17
C VAL A 96 10.61 8.97 4.19
N TYR A 97 9.97 9.80 3.39
CA TYR A 97 10.30 11.22 3.30
C TYR A 97 9.65 12.01 4.46
N PRO A 98 10.24 13.16 4.88
CA PRO A 98 9.80 13.90 6.06
C PRO A 98 8.32 14.33 6.01
N ASN A 99 7.71 14.49 7.19
CA ASN A 99 6.32 14.94 7.39
C ASN A 99 5.23 13.92 7.01
N ILE A 100 5.58 12.63 6.94
CA ILE A 100 4.66 11.53 6.63
C ILE A 100 4.56 10.61 7.86
N ASP A 101 3.33 10.27 8.25
CA ASP A 101 3.09 9.32 9.34
C ASP A 101 3.43 7.88 8.90
N TYR A 102 4.31 7.24 9.65
CA TYR A 102 4.82 5.89 9.38
C TYR A 102 3.73 4.81 9.47
N ALA A 103 2.67 5.02 10.25
CA ALA A 103 1.60 4.03 10.43
C ALA A 103 0.84 3.75 9.13
N PHE A 104 0.79 4.73 8.23
CA PHE A 104 0.10 4.65 6.94
C PHE A 104 0.80 3.72 5.94
N ILE A 105 2.13 3.63 6.01
CA ILE A 105 2.96 2.97 5.00
C ILE A 105 2.89 1.43 5.12
N VAL A 106 2.53 0.92 6.29
CA VAL A 106 2.53 -0.52 6.61
C VAL A 106 1.24 -1.22 6.16
N CYS A 107 0.10 -0.52 6.15
CA CYS A 107 -1.19 -1.17 5.92
C CYS A 107 -1.40 -1.73 4.50
N PRO A 108 -1.03 -1.02 3.41
CA PRO A 108 -1.11 -1.61 2.07
C PRO A 108 -0.25 -2.88 1.90
N TYR A 109 0.78 -3.03 2.74
CA TYR A 109 1.69 -4.17 2.72
C TYR A 109 1.13 -5.39 3.48
N CYS A 110 0.43 -5.18 4.59
CA CYS A 110 -0.14 -6.27 5.40
C CYS A 110 -1.31 -7.00 4.70
N ASP A 111 -2.16 -6.29 3.96
CA ASP A 111 -3.28 -6.93 3.25
C ASP A 111 -2.86 -7.68 1.97
N SER A 112 -1.70 -7.38 1.39
CA SER A 112 -1.16 -8.16 0.26
C SER A 112 -0.77 -9.59 0.63
N GLY A 113 -0.50 -9.87 1.91
CA GLY A 113 -0.27 -11.23 2.39
C GLY A 113 -1.54 -12.10 2.33
N ARG A 114 -2.73 -11.48 2.39
CA ARG A 114 -4.02 -12.16 2.24
C ARG A 114 -4.42 -12.34 0.77
N ILE A 115 -4.09 -11.37 -0.09
CA ILE A 115 -4.44 -11.41 -1.52
C ILE A 115 -3.69 -12.54 -2.25
N ASN A 116 -2.44 -12.84 -1.90
CA ASN A 116 -1.68 -13.95 -2.50
C ASN A 116 -2.18 -15.35 -2.08
N HIS A 117 -3.10 -15.45 -1.12
CA HIS A 117 -3.66 -16.75 -0.69
C HIS A 117 -5.01 -17.05 -1.33
N GLU A 118 -5.60 -16.10 -2.08
CA GLU A 118 -6.90 -16.27 -2.73
C GLU A 118 -6.78 -16.66 -4.22
N ASP A 119 -5.57 -16.75 -4.76
CA ASP A 119 -5.31 -17.16 -6.16
C ASP A 119 -4.72 -18.59 -6.28
N ASP A 120 -4.70 -19.38 -5.18
CA ASP A 120 -4.10 -20.74 -5.11
C ASP A 120 -5.11 -21.87 -4.77
N ASP A 121 -6.43 -21.67 -5.01
CA ASP A 121 -7.45 -22.75 -4.99
C ASP A 121 -8.24 -22.84 -6.31
#